data_AF-A0A7Y9BE84-F1
#
_entry.id   AF-A0A7Y9BE84-F1
#
_cell.length_a   1.000
_cell.length_b   1.000
_cell.length_c   1.000
_cell.angle_alpha   90.00
_cell.angle_beta   90.00
_cell.angle_gamma   90.00
#
_symmetry.space_group_name_H-M   'P 1'
#
loop_
_entity.id
_entity.type
_entity.pdbx_description
1 polymer ?
#
loop_
_entity_poly.entity_id
_entity_poly.type
_entity_poly.pdbx_seq_one_letter_code
_entity_poly.pdbx_strand_id
1 'polypeptide(L)'
;MKNIFLKPFKPLLVQVSGILLFFVGIGLEVLKYIKTYPIYFAIVLLIYYFGLVYMEWNNQREQKKQKEEHEKETLRLKEEYDKALKVKQEELEKIKQQYITKSDFNPSNIAQIMDLIDSKFEKNKWYPQGDLWKEIYNITFTKYNHDYKKQIMHGLAERDLIKIKDVYGQFHFMSKK
;
A
#
# COMPACT_ATOMS: atom_id res chain seq x y z
N MET A 1 -31.92 -19.39 -19.51
CA MET A 1 -33.00 -19.63 -18.51
C MET A 1 -33.11 -21.13 -18.24
N LYS A 2 -32.34 -21.64 -17.27
CA LYS A 2 -32.41 -23.05 -16.85
C LYS A 2 -32.26 -23.13 -15.34
N ASN A 3 -33.14 -23.91 -14.72
CA ASN A 3 -33.08 -24.49 -13.37
C ASN A 3 -33.32 -23.58 -12.15
N ILE A 4 -34.52 -22.98 -12.03
CA ILE A 4 -34.97 -22.35 -10.78
C ILE A 4 -35.92 -23.27 -9.95
N PHE A 5 -36.44 -24.38 -10.50
CA PHE A 5 -37.64 -25.01 -9.91
C PHE A 5 -37.49 -26.36 -9.18
N LEU A 6 -36.29 -26.82 -8.82
CA LEU A 6 -36.12 -28.15 -8.18
C LEU A 6 -35.32 -28.17 -6.86
N LYS A 7 -35.08 -27.02 -6.22
CA LYS A 7 -34.32 -26.97 -4.96
C LYS A 7 -35.10 -27.00 -3.62
N PRO A 8 -36.45 -26.91 -3.49
CA PRO A 8 -37.06 -26.95 -2.16
C PRO A 8 -37.56 -28.34 -1.71
N PHE A 9 -37.33 -29.44 -2.46
CA PHE A 9 -37.96 -30.72 -2.08
C PHE A 9 -37.28 -31.46 -0.92
N LYS A 10 -35.98 -31.27 -0.68
CA LYS A 10 -35.27 -31.90 0.44
C LYS A 10 -35.68 -31.37 1.83
N PRO A 11 -35.76 -30.04 2.07
CA PRO A 11 -36.26 -29.55 3.36
C PRO A 11 -37.73 -29.90 3.59
N LEU A 12 -38.55 -29.99 2.52
CA LEU A 12 -39.95 -30.42 2.62
C LEU A 12 -40.09 -31.87 3.09
N LEU A 13 -39.27 -32.80 2.57
CA LEU A 13 -39.29 -34.21 2.98
C LEU A 13 -38.88 -34.41 4.44
N VAL A 14 -37.87 -33.67 4.90
CA VAL A 14 -37.42 -33.70 6.30
C VAL A 14 -38.47 -33.06 7.21
N GLN A 15 -39.10 -31.95 6.81
CA GLN A 15 -40.17 -31.32 7.57
C GLN A 15 -41.43 -32.19 7.65
N VAL A 16 -41.82 -32.86 6.55
CA VAL A 16 -42.95 -33.80 6.53
C VAL A 16 -42.68 -35.00 7.46
N SER A 17 -41.44 -35.52 7.49
CA SER A 17 -41.07 -36.59 8.43
C SER A 17 -41.05 -36.14 9.90
N GLY A 18 -40.62 -34.90 10.18
CA GLY A 18 -40.65 -34.31 11.52
C GLY A 18 -42.08 -34.05 12.01
N ILE A 19 -42.97 -33.59 11.13
CA ILE A 19 -44.39 -33.40 11.41
C ILE A 19 -45.08 -34.76 11.67
N LEU A 20 -44.77 -35.80 10.88
CA LEU A 20 -45.26 -37.16 11.10
C LEU A 20 -44.80 -37.74 12.45
N LEU A 21 -43.53 -37.55 12.82
CA LEU A 21 -43.02 -37.98 14.12
C LEU A 21 -43.62 -37.19 15.29
N PHE A 22 -43.91 -35.89 15.09
CA PHE A 22 -44.65 -35.07 16.05
C PHE A 22 -46.08 -35.61 16.25
N PHE A 23 -46.77 -36.03 15.18
CA PHE A 23 -48.10 -36.67 15.29
C PHE A 23 -48.08 -38.06 15.92
N VAL A 24 -47.00 -38.83 15.75
CA VAL A 24 -46.80 -40.10 16.47
C VAL A 24 -46.60 -39.85 17.97
N GLY A 25 -46.00 -38.73 18.36
CA GLY A 25 -45.73 -38.38 19.76
C GLY A 25 -46.91 -37.79 20.55
N ILE A 26 -47.88 -37.12 19.90
CA ILE A 26 -48.95 -36.37 20.61
C ILE A 26 -50.25 -37.19 20.77
N GLY A 27 -50.25 -38.46 20.33
CA GLY A 27 -51.32 -39.41 20.61
C GLY A 27 -52.63 -39.16 19.83
N LEU A 28 -53.55 -40.13 19.94
CA LEU A 28 -54.83 -40.21 19.22
C LEU A 28 -55.77 -39.00 19.40
N GLU A 29 -55.56 -38.16 20.41
CA GLU A 29 -56.40 -36.98 20.69
C GLU A 29 -56.23 -35.86 19.66
N VAL A 30 -55.02 -35.67 19.12
CA VAL A 30 -54.79 -34.65 18.09
C VAL A 30 -55.45 -35.04 16.77
N LEU A 31 -55.48 -36.33 16.44
CA LEU A 31 -56.19 -36.84 15.27
C LEU A 31 -57.70 -36.58 15.35
N LYS A 32 -58.30 -36.63 16.56
CA LYS A 32 -59.70 -36.21 16.77
C LYS A 32 -59.87 -34.72 16.50
N TYR A 33 -58.96 -33.89 17.02
CA TYR A 33 -59.02 -32.44 16.86
C TYR A 33 -58.87 -32.00 15.39
N ILE A 34 -57.99 -32.65 14.62
CA ILE A 34 -57.81 -32.42 13.18
C ILE A 34 -59.09 -32.75 12.40
N LYS A 35 -59.80 -33.83 12.76
CA LYS A 35 -61.07 -34.19 12.13
C LYS A 35 -62.20 -33.22 12.48
N THR A 36 -62.25 -32.74 13.72
CA THR A 36 -63.29 -31.81 14.18
C THR A 36 -63.08 -30.39 13.63
N TYR A 37 -61.83 -29.95 13.48
CA TYR A 37 -61.48 -28.58 13.08
C TYR A 37 -60.40 -28.54 11.98
N PRO A 38 -60.65 -29.10 10.79
CA PRO A 38 -59.63 -29.23 9.74
C PRO A 38 -59.13 -27.88 9.20
N ILE A 39 -60.01 -26.88 9.16
CA ILE A 39 -59.69 -25.53 8.68
C ILE A 39 -58.74 -24.82 9.63
N TYR A 40 -58.99 -24.88 10.94
CA TYR A 40 -58.10 -24.26 11.94
C TYR A 40 -56.72 -24.90 11.94
N PHE A 41 -56.67 -26.22 11.79
CA PHE A 41 -55.41 -26.94 11.65
C PHE A 41 -54.63 -26.52 10.38
N ALA A 42 -55.32 -26.38 9.25
CA ALA A 42 -54.71 -25.87 8.01
C ALA A 42 -54.20 -24.42 8.15
N ILE A 43 -54.93 -23.56 8.87
CA ILE A 43 -54.51 -22.17 9.16
C ILE A 43 -53.24 -22.16 10.02
N VAL A 44 -53.16 -23.00 11.06
CA VAL A 44 -51.95 -23.11 11.91
C VAL A 44 -50.74 -23.58 11.10
N LEU A 45 -50.93 -24.58 10.22
CA LEU A 45 -49.86 -25.03 9.32
C LEU A 45 -49.41 -23.94 8.34
N LEU A 46 -50.36 -23.15 7.80
CA LEU A 46 -50.03 -22.02 6.93
C LEU A 46 -49.23 -20.94 7.68
N ILE A 47 -49.66 -20.55 8.88
CA ILE A 47 -48.94 -19.56 9.71
C ILE A 47 -47.52 -20.06 10.02
N TYR A 48 -47.39 -21.34 10.39
CA TYR A 48 -46.10 -21.97 10.65
C TYR A 48 -45.20 -21.94 9.40
N TYR A 49 -45.74 -22.33 8.23
CA TYR A 49 -45.03 -22.31 6.96
C TYR A 49 -44.57 -20.89 6.58
N PHE A 50 -45.45 -19.89 6.67
CA PHE A 50 -45.09 -18.50 6.39
C PHE A 50 -44.04 -17.97 7.36
N GLY A 51 -44.07 -18.38 8.63
CA GLY A 51 -43.04 -18.05 9.61
C GLY A 51 -41.66 -18.58 9.23
N LEU A 52 -41.57 -19.83 8.77
CA LEU A 52 -40.31 -20.41 8.28
C LEU A 52 -39.80 -19.68 7.03
N VAL A 53 -40.68 -19.42 6.06
CA VAL A 53 -40.32 -18.68 4.83
C VAL A 53 -39.81 -17.27 5.16
N TYR A 54 -40.45 -16.58 6.11
CA TYR A 54 -40.03 -15.26 6.54
C TYR A 54 -38.64 -15.27 7.22
N MET A 55 -38.39 -16.24 8.10
CA MET A 55 -37.08 -16.40 8.74
C MET A 55 -35.98 -16.68 7.72
N GLU A 56 -36.22 -17.58 6.77
CA GLU A 56 -35.23 -17.91 5.74
C GLU A 56 -34.96 -16.73 4.81
N TRP A 57 -36.00 -15.97 4.44
CA TRP A 57 -35.84 -14.74 3.66
C TRP A 57 -35.02 -13.68 4.41
N ASN A 58 -35.26 -13.49 5.71
CA ASN A 58 -34.52 -12.52 6.49
C ASN A 58 -33.04 -12.92 6.65
N ASN A 59 -32.78 -14.20 6.94
CA ASN A 59 -31.41 -14.73 7.02
C ASN A 59 -30.65 -14.56 5.70
N GLN A 60 -31.29 -14.79 4.55
CA GLN A 60 -30.66 -14.57 3.24
C GLN A 60 -30.33 -13.09 3.01
N ARG A 61 -31.19 -12.15 3.43
CA ARG A 61 -30.90 -10.71 3.34
C ARG A 61 -29.74 -10.30 4.24
N GLU A 62 -29.69 -10.80 5.46
CA GLU A 62 -28.61 -10.49 6.40
C GLU A 62 -27.27 -11.05 5.93
N GLN A 63 -27.23 -12.30 5.46
CA GLN A 63 -26.02 -12.88 4.87
C GLN A 63 -25.56 -12.11 3.64
N LYS A 64 -26.50 -11.62 2.81
CA LYS A 64 -26.15 -10.80 1.64
C LYS A 64 -25.52 -9.48 2.06
N LYS A 65 -26.09 -8.78 3.06
CA LYS A 65 -25.52 -7.54 3.59
C LYS A 65 -24.14 -7.76 4.18
N GLN A 66 -23.96 -8.80 4.98
CA GLN A 66 -22.65 -9.12 5.57
C GLN A 66 -21.61 -9.41 4.50
N LYS A 67 -21.96 -10.13 3.43
CA LYS A 67 -21.04 -10.36 2.29
C LYS A 67 -20.66 -9.06 1.59
N GLU A 68 -21.62 -8.19 1.31
CA GLU A 68 -21.36 -6.90 0.68
C GLU A 68 -20.48 -5.98 1.56
N GLU A 69 -20.68 -5.99 2.88
CA GLU A 69 -19.83 -5.24 3.82
C GLU A 69 -18.39 -5.81 3.87
N HIS A 70 -18.26 -7.13 3.94
CA HIS A 70 -16.95 -7.80 3.94
C HIS A 70 -16.17 -7.56 2.63
N GLU A 71 -16.86 -7.59 1.49
CA GLU A 71 -16.25 -7.28 0.19
C GLU A 71 -15.79 -5.82 0.11
N LYS A 72 -16.56 -4.87 0.66
CA LYS A 72 -16.14 -3.46 0.73
C LYS A 72 -14.93 -3.25 1.63
N GLU A 73 -14.90 -3.91 2.79
CA GLU A 73 -13.80 -3.79 3.74
C GLU A 73 -12.50 -4.39 3.18
N THR A 74 -12.59 -5.59 2.59
CA THR A 74 -11.42 -6.23 1.95
C THR A 74 -10.86 -5.40 0.79
N LEU A 75 -11.72 -4.74 0.01
CA LEU A 75 -11.29 -3.84 -1.06
C LEU A 75 -10.56 -2.61 -0.51
N ARG A 76 -11.08 -1.99 0.57
CA ARG A 76 -10.43 -0.87 1.25
C ARG A 76 -9.05 -1.24 1.79
N LEU A 77 -8.94 -2.38 2.48
CA LEU A 77 -7.66 -2.86 3.00
C LEU A 77 -6.64 -3.10 1.89
N LYS A 78 -7.08 -3.63 0.75
CA LYS A 78 -6.22 -3.82 -0.43
C LYS A 78 -5.73 -2.49 -0.99
N GLU A 79 -6.62 -1.50 -1.14
CA GLU A 79 -6.24 -0.17 -1.62
C GLU A 79 -5.25 0.55 -0.67
N GLU A 80 -5.42 0.40 0.64
CA GLU A 80 -4.49 0.95 1.63
C GLU A 80 -3.11 0.26 1.54
N TYR A 81 -3.09 -1.06 1.38
CA TYR A 81 -1.85 -1.82 1.22
C TYR A 81 -1.11 -1.42 -0.08
N ASP A 82 -1.83 -1.30 -1.19
CA ASP A 82 -1.25 -0.91 -2.48
C ASP A 82 -0.67 0.52 -2.43
N LYS A 83 -1.35 1.45 -1.74
CA LYS A 83 -0.81 2.80 -1.48
C LYS A 83 0.46 2.75 -0.65
N ALA A 84 0.47 1.99 0.45
CA ALA A 84 1.65 1.86 1.31
C ALA A 84 2.84 1.24 0.56
N LEU A 85 2.57 0.22 -0.27
CA LEU A 85 3.58 -0.42 -1.10
C LEU A 85 4.19 0.56 -2.11
N LYS A 86 3.36 1.37 -2.77
CA LYS A 86 3.83 2.38 -3.74
C LYS A 86 4.71 3.43 -3.06
N VAL A 87 4.31 3.93 -1.89
CA VAL A 87 5.14 4.86 -1.10
C VAL A 87 6.50 4.24 -0.76
N LYS A 88 6.51 2.98 -0.32
CA LYS A 88 7.75 2.27 0.00
C LYS A 88 8.65 2.04 -1.23
N GLN A 89 8.05 1.75 -2.39
CA GLN A 89 8.79 1.64 -3.64
C GLN A 89 9.39 2.98 -4.08
N GLU A 90 8.65 4.08 -3.96
CA GLU A 90 9.15 5.42 -4.25
C GLU A 90 10.29 5.83 -3.28
N GLU A 91 10.18 5.49 -2.00
CA GLU A 91 11.27 5.67 -1.03
C GLU A 91 12.51 4.86 -1.41
N LEU A 92 12.32 3.59 -1.80
CA LEU A 92 13.42 2.72 -2.23
C LEU A 92 14.10 3.25 -3.48
N GLU A 93 13.34 3.72 -4.48
CA GLU A 93 13.90 4.31 -5.70
C GLU A 93 14.64 5.61 -5.41
N LYS A 94 14.14 6.46 -4.51
CA LYS A 94 14.88 7.64 -4.03
C LYS A 94 16.19 7.25 -3.35
N ILE A 95 16.17 6.23 -2.50
CA ILE A 95 17.36 5.71 -1.84
C ILE A 95 18.35 5.17 -2.88
N LYS A 96 17.89 4.36 -3.84
CA LYS A 96 18.74 3.84 -4.93
C LYS A 96 19.34 4.96 -5.77
N GLN A 97 18.56 5.97 -6.16
CA GLN A 97 19.07 7.13 -6.90
C GLN A 97 20.14 7.88 -6.10
N GLN A 98 19.93 8.04 -4.80
CA GLN A 98 20.96 8.58 -3.91
C GLN A 98 22.20 7.69 -3.88
N TYR A 99 22.08 6.36 -3.84
CA TYR A 99 23.23 5.44 -3.85
C TYR A 99 23.97 5.41 -5.19
N ILE A 100 23.26 5.43 -6.32
CA ILE A 100 23.83 5.45 -7.66
C ILE A 100 24.59 6.77 -7.89
N THR A 101 24.08 7.91 -7.39
CA THR A 101 24.84 9.17 -7.39
C THR A 101 25.99 9.21 -6.39
N LYS A 102 25.93 8.43 -5.29
CA LYS A 102 27.00 8.32 -4.26
C LYS A 102 28.17 7.42 -4.67
N SER A 103 27.97 6.42 -5.55
CA SER A 103 28.97 5.39 -5.84
C SER A 103 30.12 5.86 -6.74
N ASP A 104 29.87 6.82 -7.63
CA ASP A 104 30.83 7.08 -8.72
C ASP A 104 31.64 8.37 -8.52
N PHE A 105 31.28 9.24 -7.58
CA PHE A 105 32.01 10.49 -7.34
C PHE A 105 33.29 10.25 -6.54
N ASN A 106 34.42 10.30 -7.23
CA ASN A 106 35.75 10.23 -6.67
C ASN A 106 36.39 11.63 -6.70
N PRO A 107 36.63 12.30 -5.56
CA PRO A 107 37.28 13.61 -5.51
C PRO A 107 38.79 13.56 -5.80
N SER A 108 39.33 12.43 -6.22
CA SER A 108 40.63 12.36 -6.92
C SER A 108 40.49 12.40 -8.44
N ASN A 109 39.27 12.22 -8.97
CA ASN A 109 38.96 12.35 -10.39
C ASN A 109 38.68 13.81 -10.75
N ILE A 110 39.62 14.42 -11.47
CA ILE A 110 39.57 15.83 -11.86
C ILE A 110 38.36 16.14 -12.75
N ALA A 111 37.93 15.22 -13.63
CA ALA A 111 36.79 15.46 -14.50
C ALA A 111 35.51 15.68 -13.68
N GLN A 112 35.27 14.83 -12.69
CA GLN A 112 34.09 14.92 -11.84
C GLN A 112 34.09 16.17 -10.96
N ILE A 113 35.27 16.59 -10.47
CA ILE A 113 35.38 17.86 -9.74
C ILE A 113 35.10 19.05 -10.66
N MET A 114 35.58 19.02 -11.90
CA MET A 114 35.30 20.09 -12.87
C MET A 114 33.83 20.12 -13.27
N ASP A 115 33.19 18.97 -13.53
CA ASP A 115 31.75 18.90 -13.81
C ASP A 115 30.91 19.46 -12.63
N LEU A 116 31.34 19.19 -11.39
CA LEU A 116 30.72 19.76 -10.21
C LEU A 116 30.94 21.28 -10.14
N ILE A 117 32.14 21.76 -10.43
CA ILE A 117 32.46 23.19 -10.46
C ILE A 117 31.58 23.90 -11.51
N ASP A 118 31.54 23.38 -12.73
CA ASP A 118 30.83 23.99 -13.85
C ASP A 118 29.30 23.96 -13.67
N SER A 119 28.77 22.96 -12.93
CA SER A 119 27.33 22.86 -12.66
C SER A 119 26.84 23.69 -11.47
N LYS A 120 27.72 24.04 -10.51
CA LYS A 120 27.34 24.70 -9.26
C LYS A 120 27.89 26.12 -9.09
N PHE A 121 28.94 26.48 -9.82
CA PHE A 121 29.66 27.74 -9.64
C PHE A 121 29.71 28.52 -10.94
N GLU A 122 29.43 29.82 -10.87
CA GLU A 122 29.45 30.70 -12.04
C GLU A 122 30.89 30.94 -12.51
N LYS A 123 31.08 30.92 -13.82
CA LYS A 123 32.35 31.29 -14.46
C LYS A 123 32.79 32.69 -14.08
N ASN A 124 34.10 32.91 -13.94
CA ASN A 124 34.72 34.20 -13.63
C ASN A 124 34.30 34.85 -12.29
N LYS A 125 33.67 34.09 -11.39
CA LYS A 125 33.33 34.52 -10.04
C LYS A 125 34.19 33.82 -9.01
N TRP A 126 34.60 34.57 -7.99
CA TRP A 126 35.43 34.05 -6.90
C TRP A 126 34.55 33.43 -5.81
N TYR A 127 34.89 32.21 -5.43
CA TYR A 127 34.23 31.46 -4.36
C TYR A 127 35.24 31.00 -3.31
N PRO A 128 34.88 31.01 -2.02
CA PRO A 128 35.66 30.34 -0.99
C PRO A 128 35.79 28.85 -1.29
N GLN A 129 36.96 28.24 -1.03
CA GLN A 129 37.14 26.79 -1.19
C GLN A 129 36.11 25.98 -0.37
N GLY A 130 35.65 26.55 0.76
CA GLY A 130 34.68 25.91 1.64
C GLY A 130 33.37 25.55 0.94
N ASP A 131 32.94 26.35 -0.03
CA ASP A 131 31.70 26.12 -0.77
C ASP A 131 31.82 24.90 -1.67
N LEU A 132 32.95 24.74 -2.39
CA LEU A 132 33.22 23.55 -3.19
C LEU A 132 33.26 22.29 -2.31
N TRP A 133 33.96 22.35 -1.17
CA TRP A 133 34.06 21.21 -0.27
C TRP A 133 32.75 20.88 0.46
N LYS A 134 31.85 21.85 0.60
CA LYS A 134 30.50 21.62 1.09
C LYS A 134 29.67 20.85 0.06
N GLU A 135 29.76 21.22 -1.23
CA GLU A 135 29.09 20.46 -2.30
C GLU A 135 29.67 19.05 -2.42
N ILE A 136 31.00 18.89 -2.35
CA ILE A 136 31.64 17.57 -2.32
C ILE A 136 31.16 16.76 -1.12
N TYR A 137 31.06 17.35 0.08
CA TYR A 137 30.53 16.68 1.27
C TYR A 137 29.05 16.29 1.11
N ASN A 138 28.24 17.12 0.46
CA ASN A 138 26.83 16.79 0.20
C ASN A 138 26.69 15.57 -0.73
N ILE A 139 27.70 15.30 -1.57
CA ILE A 139 27.74 14.14 -2.48
C ILE A 139 28.34 12.92 -1.79
N THR A 140 29.51 13.06 -1.14
CA THR A 140 30.29 11.92 -0.62
C THR A 140 30.10 11.65 0.87
N PHE A 141 29.48 12.57 1.61
CA PHE A 141 29.37 12.57 3.08
C PHE A 141 30.71 12.40 3.81
N THR A 142 31.82 12.69 3.13
CA THR A 142 33.18 12.46 3.63
C THR A 142 33.85 13.78 3.94
N LYS A 143 34.38 13.91 5.15
CA LYS A 143 35.20 15.06 5.53
C LYS A 143 36.65 14.80 5.12
N TYR A 144 37.13 15.55 4.13
CA TYR A 144 38.54 15.53 3.75
C TYR A 144 39.37 16.45 4.65
N ASN A 145 40.60 16.03 4.94
CA ASN A 145 41.58 16.81 5.71
C ASN A 145 42.03 18.05 4.93
N HIS A 146 42.66 19.01 5.61
CA HIS A 146 43.03 20.29 5.00
C HIS A 146 44.08 20.11 3.88
N ASP A 147 45.07 19.24 4.08
CA ASP A 147 46.16 19.04 3.12
C ASP A 147 45.68 18.41 1.81
N TYR A 148 44.80 17.43 1.87
CA TYR A 148 44.17 16.81 0.70
C TYR A 148 43.40 17.85 -0.10
N LYS A 149 42.61 18.69 0.59
CA LYS A 149 41.86 19.78 -0.05
C LYS A 149 42.79 20.72 -0.80
N LYS A 150 43.88 21.12 -0.14
CA LYS A 150 44.89 22.01 -0.71
C LYS A 150 45.56 21.37 -1.93
N GLN A 151 45.97 20.12 -1.86
CA GLN A 151 46.60 19.39 -2.98
C GLN A 151 45.70 19.36 -4.22
N ILE A 152 44.41 19.04 -4.06
CA ILE A 152 43.45 19.03 -5.17
C ILE A 152 43.30 20.44 -5.79
N MET A 153 43.12 21.47 -4.96
CA MET A 153 42.99 22.85 -5.45
C MET A 153 44.21 23.33 -6.22
N HIS A 154 45.42 23.04 -5.71
CA HIS A 154 46.66 23.37 -6.41
C HIS A 154 46.81 22.57 -7.70
N GLY A 155 46.52 21.27 -7.70
CA GLY A 155 46.59 20.43 -8.91
C GLY A 155 45.62 20.89 -10.01
N LEU A 156 44.44 21.39 -9.65
CA LEU A 156 43.50 21.99 -10.61
C LEU A 156 44.02 23.33 -11.16
N ALA A 157 44.66 24.14 -10.31
CA ALA A 157 45.24 25.42 -10.72
C ALA A 157 46.48 25.24 -11.61
N GLU A 158 47.35 24.28 -11.30
CA GLU A 158 48.53 23.93 -12.12
C GLU A 158 48.16 23.46 -13.52
N ARG A 159 47.00 22.82 -13.68
CA ARG A 159 46.44 22.40 -14.97
C ARG A 159 45.67 23.50 -15.70
N ASP A 160 45.71 24.73 -15.17
CA ASP A 160 45.02 25.89 -15.71
C ASP A 160 43.48 25.75 -15.79
N LEU A 161 42.87 24.90 -14.95
CA LEU A 161 41.42 24.67 -14.95
C LEU A 161 40.68 25.71 -14.10
N ILE A 162 41.32 26.14 -13.01
CA ILE A 162 40.81 27.16 -12.09
C ILE A 162 41.89 28.21 -11.81
N LYS A 163 41.50 29.39 -11.33
CA LYS A 163 42.43 30.29 -10.63
C LYS A 163 42.25 30.13 -9.13
N ILE A 164 43.34 30.19 -8.38
CA ILE A 164 43.31 30.25 -6.92
C ILE A 164 43.94 31.56 -6.44
N LYS A 165 43.43 32.09 -5.33
CA LYS A 165 44.06 33.20 -4.60
C LYS A 165 43.92 32.96 -3.10
N ASP A 166 44.90 33.41 -2.34
CA ASP A 166 44.82 33.41 -0.88
C ASP A 166 44.27 34.77 -0.43
N VAL A 167 43.23 34.74 0.41
CA VAL A 167 42.67 35.93 1.05
C VAL A 167 42.59 35.64 2.54
N TYR A 168 43.45 36.29 3.33
CA TYR A 168 43.52 36.15 4.79
C TYR A 168 43.64 34.69 5.29
N GLY A 169 44.39 33.85 4.59
CA GLY A 169 44.59 32.43 4.95
C GLY A 169 43.46 31.52 4.48
N GLN A 170 42.53 32.02 3.66
CA GLN A 170 41.50 31.23 3.02
C GLN A 170 41.69 31.22 1.50
N PHE A 171 41.85 30.01 0.95
CA PHE A 171 41.87 29.84 -0.50
C PHE A 171 40.51 30.14 -1.10
N HIS A 172 40.52 30.98 -2.11
CA HIS A 172 39.40 31.23 -3.00
C HIS A 172 39.75 30.69 -4.37
N PHE A 173 38.74 30.22 -5.09
CA PHE A 173 38.89 29.73 -6.44
C PHE A 173 37.92 30.41 -7.40
N MET A 174 38.24 30.32 -8.69
CA MET A 174 37.40 30.82 -9.76
C MET A 174 37.51 29.87 -10.95
N SER A 175 36.38 29.39 -11.47
CA SER A 175 36.38 28.59 -12.69
C SER A 175 36.79 29.44 -13.89
N LYS A 176 37.68 28.91 -14.72
CA LYS A 176 38.11 29.54 -15.98
C LYS A 176 37.32 29.05 -17.18
N LYS A 177 36.71 27.86 -17.11
CA LYS A 177 35.96 27.25 -18.20
C LYS A 177 34.54 27.80 -18.27
#